data_AF-A0AA38PMJ2-F1
#
_entry.id   AF-A0AA38PMJ2-F1
#
_cell.length_a   1.000
_cell.length_b   1.000
_cell.length_c   1.000
_cell.angle_alpha   90.00
_cell.angle_beta   90.00
_cell.angle_gamma   90.00
#
_symmetry.space_group_name_H-M   'P 1'
#
loop_
_entity.id
_entity.type
_entity.pdbx_description
1 polymer ?
#
loop_
_entity_poly.entity_id
_entity_poly.type
_entity_poly.pdbx_seq_one_letter_code
_entity_poly.pdbx_strand_id
1 'polypeptide(L)'
;MIQFMINVQHDCRAAGCSATGLHRQRQERTDSDRTISCIEHNAVDERYIINTHALHNAAQLRRYLPRYLMVPRPLIVGRLVWHAEIAARLRISQAAKRTQSKAQVAATRQKNKEKNQTSECIPSGSCDAADDPSTSAMRKRSRMDLELYS
;
A
#
# COMPACT_ATOMS: atom_id res chain seq x y z
N MET A 1 -7.80 3.22 -38.03
CA MET A 1 -7.87 2.02 -37.16
C MET A 1 -6.85 2.20 -36.04
N ILE A 2 -7.27 2.11 -34.77
CA ILE A 2 -6.39 2.23 -33.60
C ILE A 2 -5.77 0.84 -33.34
N GLN A 3 -4.44 0.73 -33.30
CA GLN A 3 -3.75 -0.56 -33.13
C GLN A 3 -3.69 -1.03 -31.67
N PHE A 4 -3.45 -0.10 -30.73
CA PHE A 4 -3.50 -0.32 -29.28
C PHE A 4 -3.42 1.02 -28.55
N MET A 5 -3.81 1.05 -27.28
CA MET A 5 -3.72 2.25 -26.43
C MET A 5 -2.38 2.30 -25.69
N ILE A 6 -1.83 3.49 -25.48
CA ILE A 6 -0.59 3.67 -24.72
C ILE A 6 -0.85 4.58 -23.53
N ASN A 7 -0.20 4.26 -22.40
CA ASN A 7 -0.23 5.13 -21.23
C ASN A 7 0.96 6.09 -21.34
N VAL A 8 0.63 7.36 -21.54
CA VAL A 8 1.57 8.48 -21.68
C VAL A 8 1.26 9.49 -20.58
N GLN A 9 2.30 9.88 -19.85
CA GLN A 9 2.21 10.89 -18.79
C GLN A 9 3.23 11.99 -19.08
N HIS A 10 2.89 13.25 -18.79
CA HIS A 10 3.85 14.34 -18.90
C HIS A 10 4.88 14.28 -17.78
N ASP A 11 6.16 14.47 -18.10
CA ASP A 11 7.22 14.57 -17.09
C ASP A 11 7.24 16.00 -16.50
N CYS A 12 6.25 16.29 -15.67
CA CYS A 12 6.06 17.59 -15.06
C CYS A 12 7.28 18.07 -14.27
N ARG A 13 8.02 17.12 -13.67
CA ARG A 13 9.17 17.44 -12.84
C ARG A 13 10.36 17.88 -13.71
N ALA A 14 10.65 17.16 -14.79
CA ALA A 14 11.72 17.54 -15.70
C ALA A 14 11.39 18.82 -16.47
N ALA A 15 10.12 19.04 -16.78
CA ALA A 15 9.62 20.22 -17.51
C ALA A 15 9.34 21.45 -16.61
N GLY A 16 9.64 21.37 -15.30
CA GLY A 16 9.47 22.50 -14.37
C GLY A 16 8.03 23.00 -14.24
N CYS A 17 7.04 22.13 -14.41
CA CYS A 17 5.62 22.52 -14.33
C CYS A 17 5.23 22.92 -12.90
N SER A 18 4.40 23.94 -12.79
CA SER A 18 3.97 24.51 -11.51
C SER A 18 2.49 24.27 -11.25
N ALA A 19 2.13 24.18 -9.97
CA ALA A 19 0.73 24.11 -9.54
C ALA A 19 0.05 25.50 -9.56
N THR A 20 0.18 26.20 -10.69
CA THR A 20 -0.40 27.53 -10.93
C THR A 20 -1.82 27.47 -11.46
N GLY A 21 -2.22 26.33 -12.02
CA GLY A 21 -3.54 26.16 -12.59
C GLY A 21 -4.62 25.95 -11.53
N LEU A 22 -5.85 26.31 -11.90
CA LEU A 22 -7.06 26.02 -11.14
C LEU A 22 -8.08 25.37 -12.08
N HIS A 23 -8.65 24.23 -11.65
CA HIS A 23 -9.76 23.59 -12.35
C HIS A 23 -10.94 23.37 -11.41
N ARG A 24 -12.15 23.43 -11.99
CA ARG A 24 -13.36 23.05 -11.27
C ARG A 24 -13.35 21.54 -11.03
N GLN A 25 -13.67 21.15 -9.80
CA GLN A 25 -13.77 19.75 -9.44
C GLN A 25 -14.97 19.14 -10.14
N ARG A 26 -14.74 18.10 -10.95
CA ARG A 26 -15.79 17.37 -11.63
C ARG A 26 -16.26 16.16 -10.81
N GLN A 27 -17.56 16.03 -10.60
CA GLN A 27 -18.20 14.88 -9.94
C GLN A 27 -19.26 14.31 -10.88
N GLU A 28 -19.22 13.00 -11.13
CA GLU A 28 -20.21 12.29 -11.96
C GLU A 28 -20.51 12.97 -13.31
N ARG A 29 -19.49 13.59 -13.93
CA ARG A 29 -19.52 14.36 -15.19
C ARG A 29 -20.01 15.80 -15.09
N THR A 30 -20.45 16.27 -13.93
CA THR A 30 -20.86 17.66 -13.68
C THR A 30 -19.74 18.42 -12.95
N ASP A 31 -19.47 19.65 -13.39
CA ASP A 31 -18.53 20.52 -12.69
C ASP A 31 -19.20 21.06 -11.43
N SER A 32 -18.51 20.98 -10.30
CA SER A 32 -18.94 21.57 -9.04
C SER A 32 -18.40 23.00 -8.89
N ASP A 33 -18.92 23.71 -7.90
CA ASP A 33 -18.45 25.06 -7.56
C ASP A 33 -17.08 25.06 -6.85
N ARG A 34 -16.56 23.89 -6.48
CA ARG A 34 -15.26 23.77 -5.83
C ARG A 34 -14.15 23.81 -6.87
N THR A 35 -13.11 24.60 -6.60
CA THR A 35 -11.89 24.62 -7.40
C THR A 35 -10.77 23.85 -6.70
N ILE A 36 -9.94 23.19 -7.49
CA ILE A 36 -8.77 22.44 -7.03
C ILE A 36 -7.56 22.98 -7.79
N SER A 37 -6.44 23.13 -7.10
CA SER A 37 -5.16 23.44 -7.74
C SER A 37 -4.73 22.28 -8.64
N CYS A 38 -4.30 22.60 -9.86
CA CYS A 38 -3.78 21.65 -10.81
C CYS A 38 -2.38 22.06 -11.26
N ILE A 39 -1.63 21.07 -11.72
CA ILE A 39 -0.34 21.31 -12.37
C ILE A 39 -0.63 21.84 -13.77
N GLU A 40 -0.16 23.04 -14.05
CA GLU A 40 -0.19 23.62 -15.38
C GLU A 40 1.07 23.19 -16.13
N HIS A 41 0.88 22.52 -17.27
CA HIS A 41 1.98 22.01 -18.07
C HIS A 41 2.64 23.12 -18.87
N ASN A 42 3.96 23.22 -18.81
CA ASN A 42 4.73 24.14 -19.65
C ASN A 42 4.71 23.64 -21.10
N ALA A 43 4.21 24.48 -22.02
CA ALA A 43 4.12 24.15 -23.44
C ALA A 43 5.48 24.11 -24.17
N VAL A 44 6.54 24.64 -23.57
CA VAL A 44 7.87 24.69 -24.19
C VAL A 44 8.62 23.36 -24.01
N ASP A 45 8.38 22.65 -22.91
CA ASP A 45 9.08 21.40 -22.58
C ASP A 45 8.14 20.18 -22.71
N GLU A 46 8.05 19.67 -23.94
CA GLU A 46 7.27 18.48 -24.30
C GLU A 46 8.03 17.18 -23.95
N ARG A 47 8.17 16.89 -22.66
CA ARG A 47 8.72 15.62 -22.16
C ARG A 47 7.61 14.71 -21.67
N TYR A 48 7.61 13.48 -22.18
CA TYR A 48 6.62 12.48 -21.83
C TYR A 48 7.27 11.17 -21.41
N ILE A 49 6.64 10.51 -20.43
CA ILE A 49 6.98 9.20 -19.92
C ILE A 49 5.94 8.22 -20.45
N ILE A 50 6.41 7.18 -21.14
CA ILE A 50 5.57 6.10 -21.65
C ILE A 50 5.76 4.89 -20.74
N ASN A 51 4.65 4.33 -20.24
CA ASN A 51 4.72 3.05 -19.53
C ASN A 51 4.83 1.90 -20.52
N THR A 52 6.06 1.45 -20.77
CA THR A 52 6.38 0.32 -21.67
C THR A 52 5.96 -1.05 -21.11
N HIS A 53 5.54 -1.11 -19.85
CA HIS A 53 5.13 -2.32 -19.13
C HIS A 53 3.63 -2.32 -18.80
N ALA A 54 2.83 -1.48 -19.46
CA ALA A 54 1.38 -1.50 -19.30
C ALA A 54 0.83 -2.90 -19.62
N LEU A 55 0.06 -3.47 -18.68
CA LEU A 55 -0.27 -4.89 -18.60
C LEU A 55 -0.85 -5.47 -19.90
N HIS A 56 -1.65 -4.67 -20.62
CA HIS A 56 -2.38 -5.13 -21.80
C HIS A 56 -1.61 -4.96 -23.12
N ASN A 57 -0.67 -4.02 -23.21
CA ASN A 57 -0.07 -3.61 -24.50
C ASN A 57 1.46 -3.65 -24.52
N ALA A 58 2.10 -4.16 -23.46
CA ALA A 58 3.56 -4.23 -23.35
C ALA A 58 4.22 -5.01 -24.52
N ALA A 59 3.61 -6.12 -24.96
CA ALA A 59 4.15 -6.91 -26.07
C ALA A 59 4.13 -6.15 -27.40
N GLN A 60 3.05 -5.40 -27.67
CA GLN A 60 2.93 -4.57 -28.88
C GLN A 60 3.90 -3.40 -28.81
N LEU A 61 3.93 -2.66 -27.71
CA LEU A 61 4.88 -1.56 -27.47
C LEU A 61 6.33 -2.00 -27.74
N ARG A 62 6.71 -3.19 -27.28
CA ARG A 62 8.06 -3.73 -27.49
C ARG A 62 8.40 -4.08 -28.94
N ARG A 63 7.41 -4.29 -29.81
CA ARG A 63 7.62 -4.53 -31.24
C ARG A 63 7.86 -3.23 -32.00
N TYR A 64 7.24 -2.13 -31.58
CA TYR A 64 7.36 -0.83 -32.24
C TYR A 64 8.52 0.01 -31.70
N LEU A 65 8.89 -0.16 -30.44
CA LEU A 65 9.99 0.60 -29.84
C LEU A 65 11.36 -0.04 -30.15
N PRO A 66 12.36 0.77 -30.53
CA PRO A 66 13.73 0.31 -30.63
C PRO A 66 14.21 -0.35 -29.33
N ARG A 67 14.99 -1.43 -29.46
CA ARG A 67 15.45 -2.21 -28.29
C ARG A 67 16.25 -1.36 -27.30
N TYR A 68 17.03 -0.38 -27.76
CA TYR A 68 17.84 0.49 -26.88
C TYR A 68 17.01 1.34 -25.90
N LEU A 69 15.73 1.63 -26.20
CA LEU A 69 14.83 2.35 -25.29
C LEU A 69 14.23 1.45 -24.20
N MET A 70 14.37 0.14 -24.33
CA MET A 70 13.75 -0.86 -23.46
C MET A 70 14.76 -1.76 -22.77
N VAL A 71 16.06 -1.56 -23.00
CA VAL A 71 17.10 -2.29 -22.28
C VAL A 71 16.96 -1.93 -20.80
N PRO A 72 16.77 -2.93 -19.91
CA PRO A 72 16.73 -2.67 -18.47
C PRO A 72 18.02 -2.00 -18.03
N ARG A 73 17.90 -0.79 -17.45
CA ARG A 73 19.04 -0.09 -16.87
C ARG A 73 19.15 -0.47 -15.40
N PRO A 74 20.32 -0.90 -14.90
CA PRO A 74 20.50 -1.15 -13.49
C PRO A 74 20.22 0.13 -12.70
N LEU A 75 19.23 0.10 -11.82
CA LEU A 75 18.96 1.21 -10.90
C LEU A 75 20.12 1.39 -9.91
N ILE A 76 20.82 0.29 -9.59
CA ILE A 76 21.83 0.23 -8.53
C ILE A 76 23.02 -0.57 -9.03
N VAL A 77 24.20 0.04 -8.93
CA VAL A 77 25.48 -0.61 -9.20
C VAL A 77 25.89 -1.40 -7.96
N GLY A 78 26.35 -2.65 -8.11
CA GLY A 78 26.71 -3.48 -6.96
C GLY A 78 25.50 -4.00 -6.17
N ARG A 79 24.48 -4.52 -6.88
CA ARG A 79 23.21 -5.03 -6.32
C ARG A 79 23.36 -5.86 -5.05
N LEU A 80 24.36 -6.75 -4.98
CA LEU A 80 24.58 -7.63 -3.83
C LEU A 80 24.91 -6.84 -2.55
N VAL A 81 25.78 -5.84 -2.67
CA VAL A 81 26.17 -4.97 -1.54
C VAL A 81 24.95 -4.18 -1.05
N TRP A 82 24.20 -3.60 -1.98
CA TRP A 82 22.97 -2.87 -1.64
C TRP A 82 21.91 -3.77 -0.98
N HIS A 83 21.71 -5.00 -1.46
CA HIS A 83 20.83 -5.97 -0.80
C HIS A 83 21.31 -6.30 0.61
N ALA A 84 22.62 -6.49 0.81
CA ALA A 84 23.18 -6.77 2.12
C ALA A 84 22.95 -5.60 3.10
N GLU A 85 23.16 -4.37 2.64
CA GLU A 85 22.88 -3.17 3.43
C GLU A 85 21.41 -3.05 3.83
N ILE A 86 20.49 -3.25 2.89
CA ILE A 86 19.05 -3.19 3.16
C ILE A 86 18.65 -4.30 4.12
N ALA A 87 19.14 -5.52 3.92
CA ALA A 87 18.87 -6.63 4.81
C ALA A 87 19.37 -6.34 6.23
N ALA A 88 20.54 -5.72 6.39
CA ALA A 88 21.05 -5.29 7.69
C ALA A 88 20.12 -4.27 8.36
N ARG A 89 19.72 -3.21 7.65
CA ARG A 89 18.78 -2.19 8.16
C ARG A 89 17.42 -2.80 8.54
N LEU A 90 16.92 -3.71 7.72
CA LEU A 90 15.64 -4.38 7.94
C LEU A 90 15.66 -5.28 9.18
N ARG A 91 16.77 -5.99 9.43
CA ARG A 91 16.89 -6.83 10.65
C ARG A 91 16.79 -6.00 11.92
N ILE A 92 17.41 -4.82 11.96
CA ILE A 92 17.36 -3.90 13.11
C ILE A 92 15.92 -3.42 13.33
N SER A 93 15.27 -2.91 12.28
CA SER A 93 13.91 -2.38 12.41
C SER A 93 12.89 -3.47 12.77
N GLN A 94 13.05 -4.67 12.22
CA GLN A 94 12.18 -5.81 12.53
C GLN A 94 12.40 -6.36 13.94
N ALA A 95 13.62 -6.33 14.46
CA ALA A 95 13.89 -6.69 15.84
C ALA A 95 13.15 -5.74 16.81
N ALA A 96 13.26 -4.43 16.59
CA ALA A 96 12.53 -3.43 17.38
C ALA A 96 10.99 -3.60 17.27
N LYS A 97 10.47 -3.88 16.07
CA LYS A 97 9.05 -4.14 15.88
C LYS A 97 8.59 -5.41 16.62
N ARG A 98 9.41 -6.46 16.63
CA ARG A 98 9.12 -7.71 17.35
C ARG A 98 9.15 -7.52 18.87
N THR A 99 10.08 -6.74 19.42
CA THR A 99 10.10 -6.46 20.87
C THR A 99 8.90 -5.64 21.30
N GLN A 100 8.54 -4.60 20.54
CA GLN A 100 7.32 -3.82 20.80
C GLN A 100 6.06 -4.70 20.74
N SER A 101 5.92 -5.53 19.71
CA SER A 101 4.78 -6.44 19.59
C SER A 101 4.71 -7.43 20.74
N LYS A 102 5.84 -8.00 21.18
CA LYS A 102 5.90 -8.88 22.36
C LYS A 102 5.48 -8.15 23.64
N ALA A 103 5.94 -6.93 23.85
CA ALA A 103 5.57 -6.11 25.00
C ALA A 103 4.06 -5.80 25.01
N GLN A 104 3.49 -5.45 23.86
CA GLN A 104 2.04 -5.23 23.72
C GLN A 104 1.25 -6.50 24.01
N VAL A 105 1.66 -7.65 23.46
CA VAL A 105 1.01 -8.94 23.72
C VAL A 105 1.09 -9.32 25.21
N ALA A 106 2.23 -9.09 25.86
CA ALA A 106 2.39 -9.35 27.29
C ALA A 106 1.47 -8.45 28.14
N ALA A 107 1.41 -7.15 27.82
CA ALA A 107 0.52 -6.21 28.50
C ALA A 107 -0.96 -6.57 28.32
N THR A 108 -1.38 -6.98 27.11
CA THR A 108 -2.75 -7.46 26.88
C THR A 108 -3.06 -8.74 27.66
N ARG A 109 -2.10 -9.69 27.74
CA ARG A 109 -2.28 -10.91 28.53
C ARG A 109 -2.43 -10.62 30.02
N GLN A 110 -1.64 -9.69 30.57
CA GLN A 110 -1.76 -9.27 31.97
C GLN A 110 -3.13 -8.64 32.25
N LYS A 111 -3.56 -7.67 31.43
CA LYS A 111 -4.88 -7.05 31.54
C LYS A 111 -6.02 -8.07 31.46
N ASN A 112 -5.92 -9.07 30.58
CA ASN A 112 -6.94 -10.11 30.48
C ASN A 112 -6.93 -11.06 31.68
N LYS A 113 -5.76 -11.37 32.26
CA LYS A 113 -5.65 -12.17 33.49
C LYS A 113 -6.27 -11.43 34.68
N GLU A 114 -5.98 -10.14 34.81
CA GLU A 114 -6.55 -9.27 35.85
C GLU A 114 -8.08 -9.21 35.75
N LYS A 115 -8.63 -9.03 34.53
CA LYS A 115 -10.07 -9.03 34.28
C LYS A 115 -10.75 -10.36 34.62
N ASN A 116 -10.13 -11.49 34.26
CA ASN A 116 -10.67 -12.81 34.60
C ASN A 116 -10.65 -13.08 36.11
N GLN A 117 -9.62 -12.60 36.82
CA GLN A 117 -9.53 -12.72 38.28
C GLN A 117 -10.52 -11.80 39.01
N THR A 118 -10.87 -10.65 38.45
CA THR A 118 -11.93 -9.79 39.01
C THR A 118 -13.33 -10.35 38.79
N SER A 119 -13.55 -11.15 37.74
CA SER A 119 -14.83 -11.84 37.50
C SER A 119 -15.04 -13.10 38.35
N GLU A 120 -13.98 -13.71 38.90
CA GLU A 120 -14.08 -14.92 39.74
C GLU A 120 -14.40 -14.63 41.23
N CYS A 121 -14.47 -13.36 41.63
CA CYS A 121 -14.77 -12.94 43.00
C CYS A 121 -16.15 -12.28 43.10
N ILE A 122 -17.20 -12.97 42.63
CA ILE A 122 -18.59 -12.67 43.01
C ILE A 122 -18.99 -13.77 44.02
N PRO A 123 -19.26 -13.45 45.30
CA PRO A 123 -19.74 -14.45 46.23
C PRO A 123 -21.12 -14.92 45.78
N SER A 124 -21.26 -16.24 45.65
CA SER A 124 -22.50 -16.93 45.36
C SER A 124 -23.60 -16.51 46.34
N GLY A 125 -24.59 -15.78 45.84
CA GLY A 125 -25.77 -15.36 46.57
C GLY A 125 -27.00 -15.39 45.66
N SER A 126 -27.72 -16.50 45.76
CA SER A 126 -29.10 -16.78 45.30
C SER A 126 -29.43 -16.83 43.80
N CYS A 127 -30.21 -17.88 43.50
CA CYS A 127 -30.92 -18.26 42.30
C CYS A 127 -31.86 -17.18 41.74
N ASP A 128 -31.89 -17.03 40.42
CA ASP A 128 -33.11 -17.28 39.62
C ASP A 128 -32.77 -17.32 38.12
N ALA A 129 -33.43 -18.23 37.42
CA ALA A 129 -33.21 -18.57 36.01
C ALA A 129 -33.92 -17.60 35.06
N ALA A 130 -33.24 -17.21 33.98
CA ALA A 130 -33.86 -16.92 32.69
C ALA A 130 -32.79 -16.98 31.57
N ASP A 131 -33.06 -17.83 30.58
CA ASP A 131 -32.27 -18.06 29.37
C ASP A 131 -32.27 -16.85 28.41
N ASP A 132 -31.12 -16.52 27.81
CA ASP A 132 -31.09 -15.83 26.51
C ASP A 132 -29.82 -16.20 25.69
N PRO A 133 -29.95 -16.86 24.53
CA PRO A 133 -28.82 -17.34 23.74
C PRO A 133 -28.46 -16.35 22.62
N SER A 134 -27.52 -15.44 22.86
CA SER A 134 -26.77 -14.83 21.75
C SER A 134 -25.36 -14.41 22.17
N THR A 135 -24.40 -15.33 22.04
CA THR A 135 -22.96 -15.03 22.11
C THR A 135 -22.30 -15.49 20.81
N SER A 136 -22.25 -14.58 19.84
CA SER A 136 -21.48 -14.78 18.60
C SER A 136 -19.99 -14.60 18.89
N ALA A 137 -19.31 -15.72 19.14
CA ALA A 137 -17.86 -15.81 19.19
C ALA A 137 -17.27 -15.65 17.77
N MET A 138 -16.81 -14.44 17.43
CA MET A 138 -16.20 -14.16 16.12
C MET A 138 -14.71 -14.57 16.09
N ARG A 139 -14.51 -15.78 15.56
CA ARG A 139 -13.35 -16.45 14.96
C ARG A 139 -12.01 -15.70 14.82
N LYS A 140 -10.97 -16.37 15.31
CA LYS A 140 -9.54 -16.20 15.01
C LYS A 140 -9.29 -16.21 13.49
N ARG A 141 -8.67 -15.16 12.94
CA ARG A 141 -8.09 -15.19 11.59
C ARG A 141 -6.77 -15.98 11.62
N SER A 142 -6.80 -17.19 11.08
CA SER A 142 -5.61 -17.98 10.75
C SER A 142 -4.82 -17.26 9.64
N ARG A 143 -3.52 -17.09 9.87
CA ARG A 143 -2.55 -16.60 8.89
C ARG A 143 -2.14 -17.81 8.06
N MET A 144 -2.70 -17.95 6.86
CA MET A 144 -2.20 -18.92 5.88
C MET A 144 -0.88 -18.41 5.33
N ASP A 145 0.19 -19.17 5.58
CA ASP A 145 1.49 -18.98 4.94
C ASP A 145 1.39 -19.44 3.49
N LEU A 146 1.69 -18.52 2.57
CA LEU A 146 1.78 -18.79 1.13
C LEU A 146 3.25 -19.18 0.84
N GLU A 147 3.60 -20.42 1.15
CA GLU A 147 4.75 -21.07 0.50
C GLU A 147 4.29 -21.58 -0.87
N LEU A 148 4.63 -20.85 -1.92
CA LEU A 148 4.68 -21.41 -3.27
C LEU A 148 5.56 -20.51 -4.13
N TYR A 149 6.83 -20.89 -4.29
CA TYR A 149 7.67 -20.72 -5.48
C TYR A 149 9.03 -21.35 -5.14
N SER A 150 9.11 -22.65 -5.38
CA SER A 150 10.36 -23.36 -5.67
C SER A 150 10.65 -23.27 -7.16
#